data_AF-A0A1F9WGH3-F1
#
_entry.id   AF-A0A1F9WGH3-F1
#
_cell.length_a   1.000
_cell.length_b   1.000
_cell.length_c   1.000
_cell.angle_alpha   90.00
_cell.angle_beta   90.00
_cell.angle_gamma   90.00
#
_symmetry.space_group_name_H-M   'P 1'
#
loop_
_entity.id
_entity.type
_entity.pdbx_description
1 polymer ?
#
loop_
_entity_poly.entity_id
_entity_poly.type
_entity_poly.pdbx_seq_one_letter_code
_entity_poly.pdbx_strand_id
1 'polypeptide(L)'
;MWLMAAVVLCLWVANSHYLGLFSDKAGLVLGFGRLAALAGTMGVLGQLLVMSRASWLVKLPGTPLPVKWHHRAGLVIPLALLAHPPLVVWHYSLQGGQGFMAQYLAVLRWDYVLAAACGEVLLIAAVLCALPCCRARIGYPAWQRLHLLTYAGLALTIGHQLALGGDLSVPKYYFASAWYMMLAFTGLNALWFRLLKPVYFVRP
;
A
#
# COMPACT_ATOMS: atom_id res chain seq x y z
N MET A 1 -3.91 11.64 9.09
CA MET A 1 -3.56 10.27 8.64
C MET A 1 -3.83 9.24 9.72
N TRP A 2 -3.26 9.34 10.93
CA TRP A 2 -3.51 8.37 12.01
C TRP A 2 -5.00 8.18 12.38
N LEU A 3 -5.76 9.27 12.49
CA LEU A 3 -7.21 9.19 12.73
C LEU A 3 -7.94 8.46 11.59
N MET A 4 -7.57 8.72 10.34
CA MET A 4 -8.17 8.06 9.18
C MET A 4 -7.82 6.57 9.16
N ALA A 5 -6.58 6.22 9.49
CA ALA A 5 -6.16 4.84 9.62
C ALA A 5 -6.94 4.11 10.72
N ALA A 6 -7.16 4.75 11.87
CA ALA A 6 -7.99 4.20 12.95
C ALA A 6 -9.44 3.98 12.48
N VAL A 7 -10.03 4.95 11.76
CA VAL A 7 -11.38 4.81 11.17
C VAL A 7 -11.43 3.63 10.20
N VAL A 8 -10.48 3.52 9.28
CA VAL A 8 -10.40 2.40 8.33
C VAL A 8 -10.28 1.06 9.04
N LEU A 9 -9.46 0.96 10.09
CA LEU A 9 -9.30 -0.26 10.88
C LEU A 9 -10.58 -0.62 11.64
N CYS A 10 -11.26 0.34 12.26
CA CYS A 10 -12.54 0.11 12.92
C CYS A 10 -13.61 -0.37 11.93
N LEU A 11 -13.69 0.25 10.75
CA LEU A 11 -14.62 -0.15 9.69
C LEU A 11 -14.26 -1.54 9.12
N TRP A 12 -12.98 -1.86 8.99
CA TRP A 12 -12.51 -3.18 8.58
C TRP A 12 -12.91 -4.25 9.61
N VAL A 13 -12.78 -3.99 10.92
CA VAL A 13 -13.26 -4.92 11.96
C VAL A 13 -14.76 -5.15 11.81
N ALA A 14 -15.55 -4.08 11.67
CA ALA A 14 -17.00 -4.20 11.49
C ALA A 14 -17.38 -4.99 10.22
N ASN A 15 -16.72 -4.71 9.09
CA ASN A 15 -16.88 -5.46 7.85
C ASN A 15 -16.46 -6.93 8.00
N SER A 16 -15.37 -7.20 8.72
CA SER A 16 -14.85 -8.56 8.94
C SER A 16 -15.83 -9.40 9.76
N HIS A 17 -16.49 -8.82 10.76
CA HIS A 17 -17.59 -9.47 11.48
C HIS A 17 -18.79 -9.73 10.56
N TYR A 18 -19.20 -8.73 9.77
CA TYR A 18 -20.32 -8.87 8.83
C TYR A 18 -20.06 -9.97 7.77
N LEU A 19 -18.83 -10.08 7.28
CA LEU A 19 -18.39 -11.08 6.30
C LEU A 19 -18.03 -12.44 6.93
N GLY A 20 -18.14 -12.58 8.25
CA GLY A 20 -17.84 -13.83 8.94
C GLY A 20 -16.37 -14.25 8.88
N LEU A 21 -15.42 -13.31 8.68
CA LEU A 21 -13.98 -13.64 8.56
C LEU A 21 -13.40 -14.26 9.82
N PHE A 22 -14.05 -14.16 10.97
CA PHE A 22 -13.60 -14.77 12.22
C PHE A 22 -14.27 -16.12 12.53
N SER A 23 -15.09 -16.65 11.61
CA SER A 23 -15.92 -17.83 11.88
C SER A 23 -15.18 -19.15 11.66
N ASP A 24 -14.15 -19.16 10.82
CA ASP A 24 -13.36 -20.36 10.52
C ASP A 24 -11.91 -20.03 10.16
N LYS A 25 -11.11 -21.08 9.96
CA LYS A 25 -9.69 -20.96 9.61
C LYS A 25 -9.45 -20.23 8.29
N ALA A 26 -10.25 -20.50 7.26
CA ALA A 26 -10.06 -19.89 5.95
C ALA A 26 -10.38 -18.38 6.02
N GLY A 27 -11.48 -18.01 6.67
CA GLY A 27 -11.86 -16.64 6.97
C GLY A 27 -10.75 -15.90 7.72
N LEU A 28 -10.16 -16.52 8.76
CA LEU A 28 -9.10 -15.89 9.55
C LEU A 28 -7.87 -15.56 8.69
N VAL A 29 -7.48 -16.50 7.82
CA VAL A 29 -6.37 -16.30 6.87
C VAL A 29 -6.67 -15.13 5.93
N LEU A 30 -7.90 -15.03 5.40
CA LEU A 30 -8.31 -13.88 4.57
C LEU A 30 -8.32 -12.57 5.36
N GLY A 31 -8.78 -12.60 6.61
CA GLY A 31 -8.77 -11.46 7.52
C GLY A 31 -7.36 -10.88 7.66
N PHE A 32 -6.37 -11.71 7.98
CA PHE A 32 -4.98 -11.27 8.04
C PHE A 32 -4.44 -10.80 6.68
N GLY A 33 -4.81 -11.47 5.59
CA GLY A 33 -4.46 -11.03 4.24
C GLY A 33 -4.98 -9.62 3.92
N ARG A 34 -6.24 -9.32 4.27
CA ARG A 34 -6.84 -7.99 4.11
C ARG A 34 -6.18 -6.98 5.03
N LEU A 35 -5.97 -7.30 6.30
CA LEU A 35 -5.28 -6.41 7.24
C LEU A 35 -3.87 -6.06 6.77
N ALA A 36 -3.13 -7.02 6.22
CA ALA A 36 -1.81 -6.80 5.63
C ALA A 36 -1.86 -5.83 4.43
N ALA A 37 -2.83 -5.99 3.52
CA ALA A 37 -3.05 -5.04 2.43
C ALA A 37 -3.39 -3.63 2.94
N LEU A 38 -4.31 -3.52 3.91
CA LEU A 38 -4.70 -2.23 4.47
C LEU A 38 -3.52 -1.54 5.16
N ALA A 39 -2.78 -2.25 6.00
CA ALA A 39 -1.59 -1.74 6.67
C ALA A 39 -0.51 -1.32 5.66
N GLY A 40 -0.28 -2.14 4.63
CA GLY A 40 0.64 -1.85 3.54
C GLY A 40 0.27 -0.57 2.79
N THR A 41 -0.96 -0.48 2.29
CA THR A 41 -1.43 0.71 1.55
C THR A 41 -1.46 1.95 2.43
N MET A 42 -1.99 1.90 3.65
CA MET A 42 -1.96 3.05 4.57
C MET A 42 -0.53 3.52 4.85
N GLY A 43 0.39 2.58 5.01
CA GLY A 43 1.82 2.89 5.14
C GLY A 43 2.37 3.61 3.91
N VAL A 44 2.12 3.08 2.71
CA VAL A 44 2.52 3.70 1.43
C VAL A 44 1.94 5.11 1.27
N LEU A 45 0.66 5.32 1.58
CA LEU A 45 0.04 6.64 1.53
C LEU A 45 0.70 7.60 2.54
N GLY A 46 1.05 7.09 3.72
CA GLY A 46 1.88 7.81 4.68
C GLY A 46 3.24 8.22 4.10
N GLN A 47 3.93 7.31 3.40
CA GLN A 47 5.19 7.61 2.73
C GLN A 47 5.05 8.74 1.71
N LEU A 48 4.02 8.68 0.88
CA LEU A 48 3.74 9.71 -0.12
C LEU A 48 3.47 11.07 0.51
N LEU A 49 2.67 11.11 1.59
CA LEU A 49 2.40 12.37 2.29
C LEU A 49 3.65 12.95 2.93
N VAL A 50 4.41 12.14 3.67
CA VAL A 50 5.65 12.60 4.33
C VAL A 50 6.63 13.16 3.28
N MET A 51 6.68 12.53 2.10
CA MET A 51 7.57 12.94 1.02
C MET A 51 6.95 13.93 0.04
N SER A 52 5.67 14.30 0.17
CA SER A 52 5.06 15.39 -0.62
C SER A 52 5.58 16.76 -0.17
N ARG A 53 6.14 16.84 1.05
CA ARG A 53 6.61 18.08 1.68
C ARG A 53 5.52 19.15 1.73
N ALA A 54 4.27 18.71 1.92
CA ALA A 54 3.14 19.61 2.02
C ALA A 54 3.34 20.64 3.14
N SER A 55 3.02 21.90 2.89
CA SER A 55 3.33 23.01 3.82
C SER A 55 2.55 22.94 5.14
N TRP A 56 1.44 22.21 5.16
CA TRP A 56 0.65 21.98 6.38
C TRP A 56 1.22 20.85 7.25
N LEU A 57 2.19 20.07 6.75
CA LEU A 57 2.92 19.08 7.56
C LEU A 57 3.94 19.81 8.43
N VAL A 58 3.48 20.35 9.55
CA VAL A 58 4.35 20.96 10.55
C VAL A 58 5.04 19.86 11.36
N LYS A 59 6.36 19.97 11.50
CA LYS A 59 7.13 19.06 12.36
C LYS A 59 6.80 19.37 13.82
N LEU A 60 6.26 18.38 14.55
CA LEU A 60 6.07 18.52 15.99
C LEU A 60 7.42 18.49 16.71
N PRO A 61 7.58 19.28 17.80
CA PRO A 61 8.76 19.21 18.65
C PRO A 61 9.08 17.77 19.06
N GLY A 62 10.36 17.38 19.00
CA GLY A 62 10.81 16.02 19.37
C GLY A 62 10.55 14.92 18.33
N THR A 63 9.83 15.17 17.24
CA THR A 63 9.59 14.14 16.22
C THR A 63 10.77 13.95 15.25
N PRO A 64 11.04 12.70 14.78
CA PRO A 64 12.08 12.44 13.79
C PRO A 64 11.84 13.25 12.51
N LEU A 65 12.93 13.55 11.80
CA LEU A 65 12.81 14.18 10.49
C LEU A 65 11.96 13.30 9.54
N PRO A 66 11.15 13.92 8.66
CA PRO A 66 10.37 13.22 7.63
C PRO A 66 11.15 12.11 6.91
N VAL A 67 12.41 12.37 6.56
CA VAL A 67 13.29 11.42 5.86
C VAL A 67 13.66 10.21 6.72
N LYS A 68 13.90 10.38 8.03
CA LYS A 68 14.19 9.26 8.95
C LYS A 68 12.96 8.37 9.12
N TRP A 69 11.79 8.98 9.23
CA TRP A 69 10.50 8.26 9.23
C TRP A 69 10.28 7.50 7.93
N HIS A 70 10.52 8.15 6.80
CA HIS A 70 10.41 7.54 5.47
C HIS A 70 11.26 6.28 5.37
N HIS A 71 12.54 6.37 5.76
CA HIS A 71 13.44 5.23 5.74
C HIS A 71 12.97 4.09 6.65
N ARG A 72 12.66 4.36 7.92
CA ARG A 72 12.26 3.31 8.88
C ARG A 72 10.96 2.61 8.46
N ALA A 73 9.93 3.38 8.15
CA ALA A 73 8.66 2.80 7.74
C ALA A 73 8.76 2.15 6.35
N GLY A 74 9.63 2.65 5.46
CA GLY A 74 9.94 2.01 4.18
C GLY A 74 10.59 0.63 4.28
N LEU A 75 11.11 0.24 5.45
CA LEU A 75 11.61 -1.11 5.73
C LEU A 75 10.52 -2.05 6.27
N VAL A 76 9.48 -1.51 6.92
CA VAL A 76 8.42 -2.29 7.57
C VAL A 76 7.23 -2.53 6.64
N ILE A 77 6.80 -1.50 5.91
CA ILE A 77 5.67 -1.56 4.95
C ILE A 77 5.79 -2.73 3.96
N PRO A 78 6.96 -3.02 3.37
CA PRO A 78 7.11 -4.11 2.42
C PRO A 78 6.80 -5.49 3.00
N LEU A 79 6.96 -5.69 4.31
CA LEU A 79 6.63 -6.97 4.96
C LEU A 79 5.12 -7.23 4.90
N ALA A 80 4.31 -6.18 5.10
CA ALA A 80 2.86 -6.29 4.99
C ALA A 80 2.42 -6.52 3.53
N LEU A 81 3.07 -5.85 2.58
CA LEU A 81 2.82 -6.07 1.15
C LEU A 81 3.16 -7.51 0.75
N LEU A 82 4.35 -8.01 1.11
CA LEU A 82 4.78 -9.38 0.82
C LEU A 82 3.92 -10.45 1.50
N ALA A 83 3.36 -10.15 2.68
CA ALA A 83 2.47 -11.07 3.38
C ALA A 83 1.09 -11.18 2.74
N HIS A 84 0.61 -10.12 2.07
CA HIS A 84 -0.76 -10.06 1.56
C HIS A 84 -1.07 -11.11 0.48
N PRO A 85 -0.37 -11.17 -0.68
CA PRO A 85 -0.67 -12.13 -1.73
C PRO A 85 -0.67 -13.60 -1.25
N PRO A 86 0.34 -14.10 -0.51
CA PRO A 86 0.34 -15.50 -0.08
C PRO A 86 -0.79 -15.81 0.91
N LEU A 87 -1.18 -14.87 1.78
CA LEU A 87 -2.33 -15.06 2.67
C LEU A 87 -3.64 -15.17 1.88
N VAL A 88 -3.85 -14.31 0.88
CA VAL A 88 -5.04 -14.37 0.01
C VAL A 88 -5.06 -15.67 -0.80
N VAL A 89 -3.93 -16.07 -1.39
CA VAL A 89 -3.81 -17.34 -2.13
C VAL A 89 -4.07 -18.53 -1.21
N TRP A 90 -3.57 -18.50 0.03
CA TRP A 90 -3.82 -19.57 0.98
C TRP A 90 -5.31 -19.69 1.33
N HIS A 91 -5.99 -18.57 1.56
CA HIS A 91 -7.44 -18.58 1.76
C HIS A 91 -8.18 -19.28 0.61
N TYR A 92 -7.93 -18.89 -0.64
CA TYR A 92 -8.61 -19.48 -1.79
C TYR A 92 -8.22 -20.95 -2.01
N SER A 93 -6.98 -21.33 -1.69
CA SER A 93 -6.52 -22.72 -1.72
C SER A 93 -7.28 -23.58 -0.71
N LEU A 94 -7.55 -23.06 0.50
CA LEU A 94 -8.35 -23.74 1.52
C LEU A 94 -9.82 -23.89 1.08
N GLN A 95 -10.39 -22.87 0.44
CA GLN A 95 -11.78 -22.91 -0.04
C GLN A 95 -11.97 -23.83 -1.25
N GLY A 96 -11.07 -23.76 -2.23
CA GLY A 96 -11.17 -24.49 -3.49
C GLY A 96 -10.60 -25.91 -3.46
N GLY A 97 -9.91 -26.31 -2.37
CA GLY A 97 -9.27 -27.62 -2.23
C GLY A 97 -8.08 -27.86 -3.18
N GLN A 98 -7.65 -26.83 -3.91
CA GLN A 98 -6.52 -26.89 -4.82
C GLN A 98 -5.19 -26.56 -4.12
N GLY A 99 -4.08 -27.14 -4.60
CA GLY A 99 -2.75 -26.86 -4.05
C GLY A 99 -2.36 -25.39 -4.17
N PHE A 100 -1.58 -24.89 -3.20
CA PHE A 100 -1.19 -23.48 -3.10
C PHE A 100 -0.60 -22.91 -4.40
N MET A 101 0.33 -23.62 -5.05
CA MET A 101 0.97 -23.13 -6.27
C MET A 101 0.02 -23.06 -7.46
N ALA A 102 -0.90 -24.02 -7.58
CA ALA A 102 -1.95 -23.96 -8.60
C ALA A 102 -2.87 -22.76 -8.36
N GLN A 103 -3.22 -22.48 -7.09
CA GLN A 103 -4.00 -21.29 -6.71
C GLN A 103 -3.24 -19.99 -6.97
N TYR A 104 -1.94 -19.93 -6.68
CA TYR A 104 -1.12 -18.76 -6.93
C TYR A 104 -1.12 -18.39 -8.42
N LEU A 105 -0.87 -19.38 -9.28
CA LEU A 105 -0.89 -19.20 -10.73
C LEU A 105 -2.29 -18.85 -11.27
N ALA A 106 -3.35 -19.37 -10.66
CA ALA A 106 -4.72 -19.01 -11.02
C ALA A 106 -5.05 -17.55 -10.65
N VAL A 107 -4.66 -17.11 -9.45
CA VAL A 107 -4.90 -15.73 -8.97
C VAL A 107 -4.18 -14.71 -9.83
N LEU A 108 -2.97 -15.01 -10.33
CA LEU A 108 -2.26 -14.12 -11.27
C LEU A 108 -3.02 -13.86 -12.57
N ARG A 109 -3.98 -14.71 -12.94
CA ARG A 109 -4.82 -14.55 -14.14
C ARG A 109 -6.08 -13.73 -13.90
N TRP A 110 -6.35 -13.33 -12.66
CA TRP A 110 -7.47 -12.43 -12.36
C TRP A 110 -7.16 -11.02 -12.86
N ASP A 111 -8.23 -10.32 -13.24
CA ASP A 111 -8.12 -8.95 -13.73
C ASP A 111 -7.34 -8.07 -12.75
N TYR A 112 -6.43 -7.27 -13.29
CA TYR A 112 -5.53 -6.37 -12.57
C TYR A 112 -4.50 -7.02 -11.62
N VAL A 113 -4.57 -8.31 -11.32
CA VAL A 113 -3.64 -8.96 -10.37
C VAL A 113 -2.24 -9.08 -10.93
N LEU A 114 -2.06 -9.44 -12.21
CA LEU A 114 -0.73 -9.49 -12.83
C LEU A 114 -0.06 -8.10 -12.80
N ALA A 115 -0.82 -7.04 -13.10
CA ALA A 115 -0.32 -5.68 -12.99
C ALA A 115 0.09 -5.36 -11.54
N ALA A 116 -0.75 -5.71 -10.56
CA ALA A 116 -0.44 -5.52 -9.15
C ALA A 116 0.84 -6.26 -8.71
N ALA A 117 1.05 -7.50 -9.17
CA ALA A 117 2.26 -8.27 -8.89
C ALA A 117 3.51 -7.60 -9.49
N CYS A 118 3.44 -7.11 -10.72
CA CYS A 118 4.50 -6.31 -11.32
C CYS A 118 4.77 -5.03 -10.49
N GLY A 119 3.72 -4.38 -10.01
CA GLY A 119 3.85 -3.19 -9.18
C GLY A 119 4.47 -3.48 -7.81
N GLU A 120 4.09 -4.58 -7.17
CA GLU A 120 4.72 -5.07 -5.95
C GLU A 120 6.22 -5.32 -6.16
N VAL A 121 6.61 -6.02 -7.24
CA VAL A 121 8.02 -6.24 -7.58
C VAL A 121 8.80 -4.93 -7.69
N LEU A 122 8.24 -3.91 -8.34
CA LEU A 122 8.88 -2.59 -8.43
C LEU A 122 9.04 -1.92 -7.06
N LEU A 123 8.01 -2.01 -6.20
CA LEU A 123 8.06 -1.45 -4.84
C LEU A 123 9.13 -2.16 -3.99
N ILE A 124 9.19 -3.50 -4.05
CA ILE A 124 10.19 -4.30 -3.33
C ILE A 124 11.60 -4.00 -3.86
N ALA A 125 11.79 -3.95 -5.18
CA ALA A 125 13.07 -3.60 -5.79
C ALA A 125 13.58 -2.22 -5.33
N ALA A 126 12.69 -1.23 -5.25
CA ALA A 126 13.04 0.10 -4.76
C ALA A 126 13.52 0.09 -3.29
N VAL A 127 12.92 -0.73 -2.45
CA VAL A 127 13.33 -0.93 -1.04
C VAL A 127 14.68 -1.63 -0.97
N LEU A 128 14.86 -2.72 -1.72
CA LEU A 128 16.12 -3.46 -1.77
C LEU A 128 17.27 -2.56 -2.21
N CYS A 129 17.06 -1.69 -3.20
CA CYS A 129 18.04 -0.70 -3.65
C CYS A 129 18.34 0.39 -2.60
N ALA A 130 17.44 0.60 -1.64
CA ALA A 130 17.57 1.59 -0.56
C ALA A 130 18.18 1.00 0.73
N LEU A 131 18.38 -0.32 0.80
CA LEU A 131 19.09 -0.96 1.92
C LEU A 131 20.55 -0.50 1.97
N PRO A 132 21.17 -0.32 3.16
CA PRO A 132 22.53 0.20 3.27
C PRO A 132 23.57 -0.55 2.43
N CYS A 133 23.49 -1.88 2.39
CA CYS A 133 24.41 -2.74 1.63
C CYS A 133 24.32 -2.52 0.12
N CYS A 134 23.11 -2.35 -0.43
CA CYS A 134 22.88 -2.08 -1.84
C CYS A 134 23.17 -0.61 -2.17
N ARG A 135 22.68 0.30 -1.32
CA ARG A 135 22.78 1.75 -1.51
C ARG A 135 24.24 2.22 -1.58
N ALA A 136 25.14 1.59 -0.82
CA ALA A 136 26.58 1.87 -0.87
C ALA A 136 27.23 1.56 -2.23
N ARG A 137 26.60 0.72 -3.06
CA ARG A 137 27.11 0.27 -4.35
C ARG A 137 26.44 0.96 -5.55
N ILE A 138 25.39 1.75 -5.31
CA ILE A 138 24.60 2.41 -6.35
C ILE A 138 24.87 3.91 -6.32
N GLY A 139 25.28 4.49 -7.46
CA GLY A 139 25.43 5.94 -7.61
C GLY A 139 24.11 6.68 -7.41
N TYR A 140 24.15 7.90 -6.88
CA TYR A 140 22.95 8.69 -6.57
C TYR A 140 21.96 8.81 -7.75
N PRO A 141 22.38 9.12 -9.00
CA PRO A 141 21.45 9.25 -10.11
C PRO A 141 20.73 7.93 -10.45
N ALA A 142 21.43 6.80 -10.34
CA ALA A 142 20.85 5.48 -10.59
C ALA A 142 19.85 5.12 -9.49
N TRP A 143 20.23 5.30 -8.22
CA TRP A 143 19.32 5.09 -7.08
C TRP A 143 18.07 5.96 -7.19
N GLN A 144 18.21 7.22 -7.56
CA GLN A 144 17.08 8.13 -7.74
C GLN A 144 16.13 7.63 -8.83
N ARG A 145 16.63 7.24 -10.00
CA ARG A 145 15.80 6.69 -11.09
C ARG A 145 15.08 5.41 -10.69
N LEU A 146 15.79 4.49 -10.05
CA LEU A 146 15.19 3.25 -9.53
C LEU A 146 14.11 3.54 -8.50
N HIS A 147 14.33 4.49 -7.61
CA HIS A 147 13.34 4.87 -6.62
C HIS A 147 12.12 5.58 -7.25
N LEU A 148 12.27 6.28 -8.37
CA LEU A 148 11.13 6.85 -9.12
C LEU A 148 10.23 5.76 -9.73
N LEU A 149 10.72 4.54 -9.97
CA LEU A 149 9.88 3.42 -10.41
C LEU A 149 8.79 3.05 -9.38
N THR A 150 8.91 3.51 -8.13
CA THR A 150 7.82 3.37 -7.15
C THR A 150 6.53 3.99 -7.65
N TYR A 151 6.56 5.10 -8.38
CA TYR A 151 5.34 5.70 -8.96
C TYR A 151 4.66 4.78 -9.97
N ALA A 152 5.44 4.14 -10.84
CA ALA A 152 4.92 3.13 -11.76
C ALA A 152 4.36 1.93 -11.00
N GLY A 153 5.07 1.47 -9.95
CA GLY A 153 4.60 0.41 -9.07
C GLY A 153 3.25 0.73 -8.43
N LEU A 154 3.06 1.95 -7.93
CA LEU A 154 1.79 2.40 -7.35
C LEU A 154 0.66 2.50 -8.38
N ALA A 155 0.97 2.96 -9.60
CA ALA A 155 -0.03 3.01 -10.66
C ALA A 155 -0.52 1.60 -11.04
N LEU A 156 0.39 0.63 -11.11
CA LEU A 156 0.08 -0.76 -11.41
C LEU A 156 -0.73 -1.46 -10.31
N THR A 157 -0.58 -1.03 -9.05
CA THR A 157 -1.31 -1.63 -7.93
C THR A 157 -2.67 -1.00 -7.67
N ILE A 158 -3.05 0.12 -8.30
CA ILE A 158 -4.33 0.75 -7.93
C ILE A 158 -5.55 -0.03 -8.45
N GLY A 159 -5.45 -0.60 -9.66
CA GLY A 159 -6.58 -1.29 -10.31
C GLY A 159 -7.13 -2.47 -9.50
N HIS A 160 -6.24 -3.35 -9.02
CA HIS A 160 -6.67 -4.53 -8.26
C HIS A 160 -7.35 -4.16 -6.93
N GLN A 161 -6.93 -3.07 -6.28
CA GLN A 161 -7.55 -2.63 -5.03
C GLN A 161 -8.99 -2.19 -5.26
N LEU A 162 -9.24 -1.46 -6.34
CA LEU A 162 -10.58 -0.93 -6.65
C LEU A 162 -11.52 -2.01 -7.19
N ALA A 163 -10.99 -2.95 -7.98
CA ALA A 163 -11.78 -4.02 -8.58
C ALA A 163 -12.05 -5.19 -7.63
N LEU A 164 -11.07 -5.55 -6.79
CA LEU A 164 -11.09 -6.79 -6.00
C LEU A 164 -11.12 -6.55 -4.48
N GLY A 165 -11.12 -5.29 -4.04
CA GLY A 165 -11.14 -4.93 -2.62
C GLY A 165 -12.46 -5.32 -1.95
N GLY A 166 -12.51 -6.48 -1.29
CA GLY A 166 -13.74 -6.99 -0.71
C GLY A 166 -14.40 -6.11 0.36
N ASP A 167 -13.64 -5.23 1.04
CA ASP A 167 -14.18 -4.24 1.97
C ASP A 167 -14.87 -3.05 1.27
N LEU A 168 -14.55 -2.80 -0.01
CA LEU A 168 -15.19 -1.79 -0.85
C LEU A 168 -16.54 -2.26 -1.39
N SER A 169 -16.76 -3.57 -1.46
CA SER A 169 -17.98 -4.18 -2.01
C SER A 169 -19.07 -4.43 -0.97
N VAL A 170 -18.82 -4.15 0.31
CA VAL A 170 -19.82 -4.30 1.38
C VAL A 170 -20.95 -3.28 1.18
N PRO A 171 -22.24 -3.63 1.41
CA PRO A 171 -23.37 -2.75 1.13
C PRO A 171 -23.31 -1.37 1.81
N LYS A 172 -22.64 -1.27 2.96
CA LYS A 172 -22.44 0.00 3.67
C LYS A 172 -21.26 0.75 3.06
N TYR A 173 -21.52 1.94 2.52
CA TYR A 173 -20.54 2.76 1.81
C TYR A 173 -19.44 3.37 2.70
N TYR A 174 -19.54 3.30 4.03
CA TYR A 174 -18.63 3.99 4.96
C TYR A 174 -17.15 3.64 4.74
N PHE A 175 -16.84 2.35 4.58
CA PHE A 175 -15.47 1.91 4.34
C PHE A 175 -14.95 2.46 3.00
N ALA A 176 -15.73 2.29 1.93
CA ALA A 176 -15.38 2.78 0.61
C ALA A 176 -15.15 4.30 0.60
N SER A 177 -16.03 5.08 1.23
CA SER A 177 -15.87 6.53 1.36
C SER A 177 -14.60 6.93 2.09
N ALA A 178 -14.31 6.31 3.25
CA ALA A 178 -13.09 6.58 4.00
C ALA A 178 -11.84 6.23 3.18
N TRP A 179 -11.87 5.10 2.47
CA TRP A 179 -10.78 4.64 1.62
C TRP A 179 -10.52 5.58 0.44
N TYR A 180 -11.55 5.92 -0.33
CA TYR A 180 -11.44 6.85 -1.45
C TYR A 180 -11.00 8.24 -1.02
N MET A 181 -11.51 8.75 0.11
CA MET A 181 -11.06 10.02 0.66
C MET A 181 -9.57 9.98 1.01
N MET A 182 -9.07 8.88 1.59
CA MET A 182 -7.66 8.75 1.93
C MET A 182 -6.75 8.68 0.68
N LEU A 183 -7.20 7.96 -0.36
CA LEU A 183 -6.53 7.90 -1.66
C LEU A 183 -6.51 9.28 -2.33
N ALA A 184 -7.66 9.93 -2.44
CA ALA A 184 -7.80 11.25 -3.06
C ALA A 184 -7.00 12.32 -2.31
N PHE A 185 -7.12 12.36 -0.98
CA PHE A 185 -6.37 13.30 -0.15
C PHE A 185 -4.86 13.15 -0.36
N THR A 186 -4.36 11.92 -0.38
CA THR A 186 -2.93 11.65 -0.57
C THR A 186 -2.49 12.01 -1.99
N GLY A 187 -3.24 11.58 -3.00
CA GLY A 187 -2.97 11.85 -4.41
C GLY A 187 -2.96 13.35 -4.73
N LEU A 188 -3.96 14.09 -4.25
CA LEU A 188 -4.05 15.54 -4.43
C LEU A 188 -2.89 16.28 -3.76
N ASN A 189 -2.48 15.85 -2.55
CA ASN A 189 -1.31 16.43 -1.88
C ASN A 189 -0.01 16.14 -2.62
N ALA A 190 0.19 14.90 -3.07
CA ALA A 190 1.36 14.54 -3.86
C ALA A 190 1.40 15.32 -5.18
N LEU A 191 0.28 15.40 -5.90
CA LEU A 191 0.17 16.15 -7.14
C LEU A 191 0.48 17.63 -6.93
N TRP A 192 -0.19 18.28 -5.98
CA TRP A 192 -0.04 19.71 -5.76
C TRP A 192 1.35 20.08 -5.24
N PHE A 193 1.77 19.50 -4.10
CA PHE A 193 2.98 19.97 -3.41
C PHE A 193 4.27 19.47 -4.04
N ARG A 194 4.24 18.31 -4.71
CA ARG A 194 5.44 17.69 -5.26
C ARG A 194 5.62 17.90 -6.76
N LEU A 195 4.53 17.99 -7.52
CA LEU A 195 4.60 18.12 -8.98
C LEU A 195 4.25 19.54 -9.43
N LEU A 196 3.06 20.04 -9.13
CA LEU A 196 2.56 21.30 -9.68
C LEU A 196 3.23 22.52 -9.04
N LYS A 197 3.23 22.64 -7.71
CA LYS A 197 3.72 23.83 -7.00
C LYS A 197 5.17 24.19 -7.36
N PRO A 198 6.14 23.24 -7.40
CA PRO A 198 7.51 23.56 -7.80
C PRO A 198 7.61 24.09 -9.23
N VAL A 199 6.84 23.52 -10.17
CA VAL A 199 6.87 23.90 -11.59
C VAL A 199 6.31 25.32 -11.81
N TYR A 200 5.24 25.70 -11.09
CA TYR A 200 4.58 26.99 -11.31
C TYR A 200 5.11 28.13 -10.43
N PHE A 201 5.63 27.84 -9.24
CA PHE A 201 5.98 28.87 -8.24
C PHE A 201 7.46 28.95 -7.90
N VAL A 202 8.28 28.00 -8.34
CA VAL A 202 9.75 28.12 -8.28
C VAL A 202 10.22 28.43 -9.69
N ARG A 203 10.30 29.73 -10.03
CA ARG A 203 11.00 30.15 -11.25
C ARG A 203 12.51 29.86 -11.08
N PRO A 204 13.20 29.42 -12.15
CA PRO A 204 14.64 29.18 -12.13
C PRO A 204 15.43 30.44 -11.73
#